data_AF-A0A0J7KS77-F1
#
_entry.id   AF-A0A0J7KS77-F1
#
_cell.length_a   1.000
_cell.length_b   1.000
_cell.length_c   1.000
_cell.angle_alpha   90.00
_cell.angle_beta   90.00
_cell.angle_gamma   90.00
#
_symmetry.space_group_name_H-M   'P 1'
#
loop_
_entity.id
_entity.type
_entity.pdbx_description
1 polymer ?
#
loop_
_entity_poly.entity_id
_entity_poly.type
_entity_poly.pdbx_seq_one_letter_code
_entity_poly.pdbx_strand_id
1 'polypeptide(L)'
;MSGETYIRGIFLALLYFTNIFIMPIVALCYLPVFFEMKVVSIYEYLEKRFGLYLRLLVSAANFTETMLLTGVMLYAPSLALEATTGLSSIMSILVLATICTFYSTIGGIKAVLVTDIFQGLLMIVALSTIILIVGMEIDGGIGGIWRIAQEGNRLDFSNVSLDPTVQYTWWSLLIGGGSIGLSYLAVNQVQVQRLMTVKNVKVATYALLLCGPFIALVGFLTCFTGLSLYAAYRECDPVVSRKITTYDKLVPFFTAERLSPGLVGLIVSGIFSASLSTISAMMNSLAAVALEDYVKPLHRKFGVDFSDKKAIFTAKALTIVNGVICLFLALLAKTMGRLIAVAFSIHGAIGGPILGIFTLGMVCESANEIGTIIGMITALIVCLWAAFGYPKPSVPELPVSIEGCANSTALMFAEQIMLNR
;
A
#
# COMPACT_ATOMS: atom_id res chain seq x y z
N MET A 1 -0.24 8.59 1.84
CA MET A 1 1.10 9.13 2.15
C MET A 1 1.17 10.64 2.08
N SER A 2 0.78 11.30 0.98
CA SER A 2 0.82 12.78 0.93
C SER A 2 0.04 13.46 2.06
N GLY A 3 -1.17 12.98 2.36
CA GLY A 3 -1.96 13.48 3.50
C GLY A 3 -1.32 13.22 4.87
N GLU A 4 -0.51 12.16 5.01
CA GLU A 4 0.22 11.88 6.26
C GLU A 4 1.40 12.84 6.42
N THR A 5 2.15 13.05 5.34
CA THR A 5 3.25 14.02 5.33
C THR A 5 2.77 15.44 5.60
N TYR A 6 1.55 15.79 5.16
CA TYR A 6 0.95 17.09 5.44
C TYR A 6 0.87 17.39 6.95
N ILE A 7 0.47 16.41 7.77
CA ILE A 7 0.29 16.60 9.23
C ILE A 7 1.41 16.02 10.09
N ARG A 8 2.33 15.24 9.53
CA ARG A 8 3.40 14.58 10.30
C ARG A 8 4.81 14.79 9.73
N GLY A 9 4.91 15.51 8.62
CA GLY A 9 6.19 15.89 8.02
C GLY A 9 6.83 14.81 7.14
N ILE A 10 7.97 15.18 6.57
CA ILE A 10 8.70 14.37 5.58
C ILE A 10 9.44 13.19 6.20
N PHE A 11 9.51 13.12 7.54
CA PHE A 11 10.18 12.04 8.28
C PHE A 11 9.77 10.63 7.78
N LEU A 12 8.49 10.48 7.38
CA LEU A 12 7.92 9.29 6.77
C LEU A 12 8.63 8.80 5.50
N ALA A 13 9.34 9.67 4.78
CA ALA A 13 10.10 9.31 3.59
C ALA A 13 11.19 8.27 3.90
N LEU A 14 11.69 8.20 5.14
CA LEU A 14 12.67 7.21 5.59
C LEU A 14 12.20 5.77 5.33
N LEU A 15 10.89 5.50 5.40
CA LEU A 15 10.32 4.18 5.10
C LEU A 15 10.63 3.71 3.67
N TYR A 16 10.81 4.63 2.73
CA TYR A 16 11.16 4.27 1.36
C TYR A 16 12.67 4.04 1.19
N PHE A 17 13.50 4.78 1.92
CA PHE A 17 14.95 4.61 1.88
C PHE A 17 15.43 3.28 2.48
N THR A 18 14.69 2.70 3.42
CA THR A 18 14.99 1.35 3.94
C THR A 18 15.03 0.30 2.82
N ASN A 19 14.25 0.49 1.75
CA ASN A 19 14.21 -0.46 0.64
C ASN A 19 15.57 -0.61 -0.05
N ILE A 20 16.45 0.38 -0.02
CA ILE A 20 17.80 0.27 -0.60
C ILE A 20 18.60 -0.83 0.11
N PHE A 21 18.40 -1.01 1.42
CA PHE A 21 19.12 -1.99 2.23
C PHE A 21 18.50 -3.38 2.20
N ILE A 22 17.17 -3.49 2.07
CA ILE A 22 16.50 -4.80 2.02
C ILE A 22 16.66 -5.50 0.66
N MET A 23 16.82 -4.75 -0.44
CA MET A 23 16.88 -5.33 -1.78
C MET A 23 18.06 -6.33 -1.95
N PRO A 24 19.28 -6.05 -1.45
CA PRO A 24 20.35 -7.04 -1.37
C PRO A 24 19.97 -8.28 -0.57
N ILE A 25 19.28 -8.13 0.56
CA ILE A 25 18.85 -9.26 1.41
C ILE A 25 17.89 -10.17 0.64
N VAL A 26 16.91 -9.59 -0.05
CA VAL A 26 15.97 -10.34 -0.90
C VAL A 26 16.71 -11.04 -2.03
N ALA A 27 17.61 -10.34 -2.72
CA ALA A 27 18.37 -10.87 -3.85
C ALA A 27 19.26 -12.05 -3.48
N LEU A 28 19.86 -12.04 -2.30
CA LEU A 28 20.82 -13.04 -1.86
C LEU A 28 20.17 -14.20 -1.10
N CYS A 29 19.18 -13.92 -0.23
CA CYS A 29 18.64 -14.92 0.69
C CYS A 29 17.35 -15.59 0.18
N TYR A 30 16.48 -14.87 -0.53
CA TYR A 30 15.14 -15.35 -0.87
C TYR A 30 15.01 -15.70 -2.35
N LEU A 31 15.51 -14.83 -3.23
CA LEU A 31 15.33 -14.96 -4.67
C LEU A 31 15.89 -16.25 -5.27
N PRO A 32 17.09 -16.74 -4.89
CA PRO A 32 17.64 -17.99 -5.45
C PRO A 32 16.74 -19.19 -5.17
N VAL A 33 16.18 -19.28 -3.96
CA VAL A 33 15.31 -20.38 -3.52
C VAL A 33 14.08 -20.51 -4.43
N PHE A 34 13.40 -19.39 -4.71
CA PHE A 34 12.21 -19.43 -5.56
C PHE A 34 12.52 -19.78 -7.02
N PHE A 35 13.64 -19.28 -7.56
CA PHE A 35 14.06 -19.57 -8.94
C PHE A 35 14.45 -21.03 -9.16
N GLU A 36 15.05 -21.69 -8.17
CA GLU A 36 15.38 -23.11 -8.25
C GLU A 36 14.12 -23.99 -8.24
N MET A 37 13.10 -23.58 -7.47
CA MET A 37 11.88 -24.36 -7.33
C MET A 37 10.89 -24.24 -8.51
N LYS A 38 10.91 -23.13 -9.26
CA LYS A 38 10.02 -22.86 -10.41
C LYS A 38 8.53 -23.05 -10.09
N VAL A 39 8.10 -22.63 -8.92
CA VAL A 39 6.72 -22.76 -8.43
C VAL A 39 5.87 -21.57 -8.86
N VAL A 40 4.56 -21.80 -9.02
CA VAL A 40 3.60 -20.72 -9.33
C VAL A 40 3.14 -20.07 -8.04
N SER A 41 2.80 -20.88 -7.04
CA SER A 41 2.54 -20.42 -5.68
C SER A 41 3.80 -20.51 -4.84
N ILE A 42 4.22 -19.41 -4.22
CA ILE A 42 5.40 -19.44 -3.34
C ILE A 42 5.19 -20.34 -2.12
N TYR A 43 3.95 -20.61 -1.74
CA TYR A 43 3.61 -21.46 -0.60
C TYR A 43 3.88 -22.95 -0.85
N GLU A 44 4.09 -23.36 -2.11
CA GLU A 44 4.61 -24.69 -2.45
C GLU A 44 5.98 -24.95 -1.79
N TYR A 45 6.77 -23.89 -1.54
CA TYR A 45 7.99 -23.97 -0.75
C TYR A 45 7.75 -24.60 0.63
N LEU A 46 6.72 -24.11 1.31
CA LEU A 46 6.43 -24.49 2.69
C LEU A 46 5.87 -25.90 2.79
N GLU A 47 5.17 -26.37 1.76
CA GLU A 47 4.78 -27.78 1.68
C GLU A 47 5.98 -28.70 1.55
N LYS A 48 6.94 -28.35 0.67
CA LYS A 48 8.17 -29.14 0.52
C LYS A 48 9.04 -29.11 1.77
N ARG A 49 9.07 -27.97 2.48
CA ARG A 49 9.92 -27.78 3.66
C ARG A 49 9.31 -28.35 4.94
N PHE A 50 8.00 -28.24 5.11
CA PHE A 50 7.30 -28.56 6.36
C PHE A 50 6.13 -29.52 6.13
N GLY A 51 5.18 -29.14 5.28
CA GLY A 51 4.02 -29.97 4.98
C GLY A 51 2.80 -29.19 4.51
N LEU A 52 1.77 -29.92 4.10
CA LEU A 52 0.56 -29.37 3.47
C LEU A 52 -0.22 -28.46 4.41
N TYR A 53 -0.27 -28.77 5.71
CA TYR A 53 -1.04 -27.98 6.66
C TYR A 53 -0.47 -26.57 6.81
N LEU A 54 0.86 -26.45 6.87
CA LEU A 54 1.51 -25.15 6.91
C LEU A 54 1.31 -24.37 5.60
N ARG A 55 1.40 -25.02 4.44
CA ARG A 55 1.11 -24.38 3.13
C ARG A 55 -0.27 -23.73 3.13
N LEU A 56 -1.30 -24.47 3.54
CA LEU A 56 -2.67 -23.97 3.55
C LEU A 56 -2.88 -22.85 4.56
N LEU A 57 -2.27 -22.95 5.75
CA LEU A 57 -2.37 -21.91 6.78
C LEU A 57 -1.74 -20.59 6.30
N VAL A 58 -0.52 -20.65 5.76
CA VAL A 58 0.22 -19.47 5.31
C VAL A 58 -0.41 -18.86 4.07
N SER A 59 -0.85 -19.68 3.12
CA SER A 59 -1.53 -19.17 1.93
C SER A 59 -2.88 -18.54 2.27
N ALA A 60 -3.63 -19.08 3.24
CA ALA A 60 -4.89 -18.49 3.72
C ALA A 60 -4.66 -17.14 4.41
N ALA A 61 -3.60 -17.04 5.22
CA ALA A 61 -3.22 -15.78 5.87
C ALA A 61 -2.86 -14.72 4.81
N ASN A 62 -2.01 -15.03 3.85
CA ASN A 62 -1.65 -14.09 2.79
C ASN A 62 -2.86 -13.74 1.89
N PHE A 63 -3.71 -14.71 1.57
CA PHE A 63 -4.93 -14.47 0.80
C PHE A 63 -5.81 -13.45 1.52
N THR A 64 -6.00 -13.61 2.83
CA THR A 64 -6.76 -12.68 3.67
C THR A 64 -6.11 -11.30 3.71
N GLU A 65 -4.81 -11.22 3.97
CA GLU A 65 -4.04 -9.96 3.97
C GLU A 65 -4.18 -9.21 2.65
N THR A 66 -3.90 -9.89 1.54
CA THR A 66 -3.94 -9.29 0.20
C THR A 66 -5.36 -8.87 -0.15
N MET A 67 -6.37 -9.65 0.22
CA MET A 67 -7.78 -9.29 -0.01
C MET A 67 -8.19 -8.04 0.77
N LEU A 68 -7.83 -7.94 2.06
CA LEU A 68 -8.07 -6.74 2.86
C LEU A 68 -7.36 -5.51 2.26
N LEU A 69 -6.11 -5.66 1.85
CA LEU A 69 -5.35 -4.57 1.22
C LEU A 69 -5.96 -4.13 -0.11
N THR A 70 -6.49 -5.05 -0.93
CA THR A 70 -7.16 -4.66 -2.19
C THR A 70 -8.33 -3.71 -1.96
N GLY A 71 -9.16 -3.97 -0.94
CA GLY A 71 -10.28 -3.11 -0.59
C GLY A 71 -9.85 -1.72 -0.14
N VAL A 72 -8.84 -1.64 0.74
CA VAL A 72 -8.27 -0.35 1.20
C VAL A 72 -7.69 0.44 0.03
N MET A 73 -6.96 -0.24 -0.87
CA MET A 73 -6.34 0.38 -2.04
C MET A 73 -7.35 0.83 -3.10
N LEU A 74 -8.51 0.17 -3.20
CA LEU A 74 -9.60 0.54 -4.11
C LEU A 74 -10.34 1.80 -3.64
N TYR A 75 -10.36 2.06 -2.33
CA TYR A 75 -11.05 3.23 -1.79
C TYR A 75 -10.33 4.56 -2.10
N ALA A 76 -9.00 4.61 -2.05
CA ALA A 76 -8.22 5.83 -2.35
C ALA A 76 -8.54 6.49 -3.72
N PRO A 77 -8.53 5.76 -4.86
CA PRO A 77 -8.89 6.35 -6.16
C PRO A 77 -10.39 6.70 -6.23
N SER A 78 -11.26 6.03 -5.45
CA SER A 78 -12.68 6.40 -5.41
C SER A 78 -12.91 7.79 -4.84
N LEU A 79 -12.03 8.24 -3.93
CA LEU A 79 -12.04 9.61 -3.42
C LEU A 79 -11.66 10.62 -4.49
N ALA A 80 -10.70 10.27 -5.35
CA ALA A 80 -10.32 11.10 -6.49
C ALA A 80 -11.47 11.23 -7.51
N LEU A 81 -12.16 10.13 -7.79
CA LEU A 81 -13.33 10.12 -8.67
C LEU A 81 -14.48 10.96 -8.09
N GLU A 82 -14.81 10.75 -6.82
CA GLU A 82 -15.85 11.51 -6.09
C GLU A 82 -15.59 13.02 -6.14
N ALA A 83 -14.35 13.46 -5.85
CA ALA A 83 -14.02 14.88 -5.78
C ALA A 83 -14.07 15.59 -7.15
N THR A 84 -13.82 14.87 -8.25
CA THR A 84 -13.68 15.47 -9.59
C THR A 84 -14.92 15.33 -10.46
N THR A 85 -15.76 14.33 -10.21
CA THR A 85 -16.98 14.09 -10.98
C THR A 85 -18.26 14.45 -10.22
N GLY A 86 -18.18 14.64 -8.89
CA GLY A 86 -19.36 14.84 -8.04
C GLY A 86 -20.20 13.58 -7.85
N LEU A 87 -19.73 12.40 -8.29
CA LEU A 87 -20.40 11.13 -8.04
C LEU A 87 -20.46 10.82 -6.54
N SER A 88 -21.53 10.15 -6.11
CA SER A 88 -21.59 9.66 -4.73
C SER A 88 -20.48 8.64 -4.45
N SER A 89 -19.97 8.63 -3.21
CA SER A 89 -18.91 7.71 -2.76
C SER A 89 -19.16 6.24 -3.17
N ILE A 90 -20.39 5.76 -3.03
CA ILE A 90 -20.76 4.37 -3.38
C ILE A 90 -20.66 4.14 -4.89
N MET A 91 -21.13 5.10 -5.71
CA MET A 91 -21.04 4.99 -7.17
C MET A 91 -19.58 5.04 -7.64
N SER A 92 -18.76 5.91 -7.06
CA SER A 92 -17.32 5.98 -7.36
C SER A 92 -16.62 4.65 -7.08
N ILE A 93 -16.89 4.02 -5.94
CA ILE A 93 -16.34 2.71 -5.58
C ILE A 93 -16.83 1.63 -6.57
N LEU A 94 -18.13 1.61 -6.89
CA LEU A 94 -18.71 0.61 -7.80
C LEU A 94 -18.12 0.69 -9.21
N VAL A 95 -17.98 1.90 -9.74
CA VAL A 95 -17.39 2.14 -11.07
C VAL A 95 -15.94 1.66 -11.09
N LEU A 96 -15.14 2.04 -10.08
CA LEU A 96 -13.74 1.63 -10.02
C LEU A 96 -13.57 0.13 -9.79
N ALA A 97 -14.36 -0.48 -8.92
CA ALA A 97 -14.33 -1.93 -8.69
C ALA A 97 -14.64 -2.69 -10.00
N THR A 98 -15.63 -2.22 -10.75
CA THR A 98 -16.01 -2.81 -12.04
C THR A 98 -14.88 -2.70 -13.05
N ILE A 99 -14.29 -1.50 -13.20
CA ILE A 99 -13.15 -1.27 -14.11
C ILE A 99 -11.95 -2.14 -13.71
N CYS A 100 -11.57 -2.14 -12.44
CA CYS A 100 -10.43 -2.91 -11.94
C CYS A 100 -10.65 -4.42 -12.13
N THR A 101 -11.83 -4.93 -11.83
CA THR A 101 -12.16 -6.36 -11.97
C THR A 101 -12.18 -6.79 -13.44
N PHE A 102 -12.81 -5.99 -14.30
CA PHE A 102 -12.87 -6.28 -15.74
C PHE A 102 -11.45 -6.31 -16.35
N TYR A 103 -10.66 -5.27 -16.06
CA TYR A 103 -9.29 -5.17 -16.51
C TYR A 103 -8.43 -6.35 -16.04
N SER A 104 -8.54 -6.72 -14.75
CA SER A 104 -7.79 -7.83 -14.16
C SER A 104 -8.21 -9.20 -14.68
N THR A 105 -9.46 -9.36 -15.11
CA THR A 105 -9.97 -10.62 -15.67
C THR A 105 -9.44 -10.88 -17.08
N ILE A 106 -9.20 -9.81 -17.85
CA ILE A 106 -8.69 -9.88 -19.22
C ILE A 106 -7.16 -9.90 -19.22
N GLY A 107 -6.53 -9.13 -18.33
CA GLY A 107 -5.08 -8.95 -18.25
C GLY A 107 -4.38 -10.20 -17.72
N GLY A 108 -3.67 -10.92 -18.59
CA GLY A 108 -2.64 -11.86 -18.13
C GLY A 108 -1.43 -11.11 -17.56
N ILE A 109 -0.64 -11.75 -16.71
CA ILE A 109 0.50 -11.12 -16.00
C ILE A 109 1.46 -10.36 -16.92
N LYS A 110 1.71 -10.86 -18.15
CA LYS A 110 2.58 -10.18 -19.12
C LYS A 110 1.98 -8.84 -19.61
N ALA A 111 0.68 -8.81 -19.87
CA ALA A 111 0.00 -7.59 -20.31
C ALA A 111 -0.03 -6.55 -19.18
N VAL A 112 -0.33 -7.00 -17.97
CA VAL A 112 -0.32 -6.17 -16.75
C VAL A 112 1.06 -5.54 -16.52
N LEU A 113 2.15 -6.31 -16.68
CA LEU A 113 3.50 -5.77 -16.53
C LEU A 113 3.85 -4.67 -17.54
N VAL A 114 3.36 -4.76 -18.78
CA VAL A 114 3.62 -3.73 -19.80
C VAL A 114 2.85 -2.45 -19.49
N THR A 115 1.59 -2.56 -19.09
CA THR A 115 0.77 -1.40 -18.72
C THR A 115 1.28 -0.73 -17.45
N ASP A 116 1.82 -1.50 -16.50
CA ASP A 116 2.40 -0.99 -15.25
C ASP A 116 3.55 0.01 -15.52
N ILE A 117 4.32 -0.16 -16.61
CA ILE A 117 5.40 0.77 -17.00
C ILE A 117 4.83 2.16 -17.29
N PHE A 118 3.77 2.22 -18.11
CA PHE A 118 3.12 3.49 -18.47
C PHE A 118 2.41 4.11 -17.26
N GLN A 119 1.77 3.27 -16.43
CA GLN A 119 1.10 3.70 -15.21
C GLN A 119 2.08 4.29 -14.18
N GLY A 120 3.26 3.68 -14.04
CA GLY A 120 4.34 4.20 -13.19
C GLY A 120 4.88 5.55 -13.68
N LEU A 121 5.08 5.71 -14.98
CA LEU A 121 5.48 6.99 -15.56
C LEU A 121 4.42 8.07 -15.33
N LEU A 122 3.15 7.74 -15.55
CA LEU A 122 2.03 8.67 -15.35
C LEU A 122 1.93 9.14 -13.90
N MET A 123 2.17 8.24 -12.94
CA MET A 123 2.23 8.58 -11.51
C MET A 123 3.35 9.58 -11.21
N ILE A 124 4.56 9.38 -11.74
CA ILE A 124 5.68 10.31 -11.55
C ILE A 124 5.35 11.68 -12.14
N VAL A 125 4.77 11.71 -13.35
CA VAL A 125 4.34 12.95 -14.01
C VAL A 125 3.28 13.66 -13.14
N ALA A 126 2.25 12.96 -12.68
CA ALA A 126 1.19 13.55 -11.86
C ALA A 126 1.73 14.18 -10.56
N LEU A 127 2.56 13.45 -9.82
CA LEU A 127 3.17 13.98 -8.59
C LEU A 127 4.06 15.19 -8.87
N SER A 128 4.89 15.11 -9.91
CA SER A 128 5.78 16.20 -10.31
C SER A 128 5.00 17.44 -10.74
N THR A 129 3.89 17.28 -11.46
CA THR A 129 3.02 18.38 -11.88
C THR A 129 2.43 19.12 -10.68
N ILE A 130 1.95 18.43 -9.65
CA ILE A 130 1.45 19.08 -8.43
C ILE A 130 2.54 19.91 -7.76
N ILE A 131 3.73 19.33 -7.61
CA ILE A 131 4.88 20.01 -6.98
C ILE A 131 5.27 21.27 -7.76
N LEU A 132 5.32 21.19 -9.09
CA LEU A 132 5.69 22.32 -9.94
C LEU A 132 4.64 23.44 -9.89
N ILE A 133 3.36 23.10 -9.91
CA ILE A 133 2.27 24.10 -9.86
C ILE A 133 2.31 24.86 -8.54
N VAL A 134 2.37 24.14 -7.43
CA VAL A 134 2.50 24.78 -6.11
C VAL A 134 3.80 25.59 -6.02
N GLY A 135 4.90 25.08 -6.60
CA GLY A 135 6.16 25.81 -6.66
C GLY A 135 6.05 27.13 -7.42
N MET A 136 5.23 27.22 -8.47
CA MET A 136 5.02 28.47 -9.21
C MET A 136 4.15 29.48 -8.44
N GLU A 137 3.28 29.01 -7.54
CA GLU A 137 2.41 29.87 -6.72
C GLU A 137 3.13 30.46 -5.50
N ILE A 138 4.23 29.84 -5.04
CA ILE A 138 4.90 30.19 -3.79
C ILE A 138 6.18 31.00 -4.04
N ASP A 139 6.34 32.09 -3.27
CA ASP A 139 7.56 32.90 -3.29
C ASP A 139 8.81 32.07 -2.96
N GLY A 140 9.78 32.09 -3.86
CA GLY A 140 11.00 31.28 -3.76
C GLY A 140 10.87 29.86 -4.32
N GLY A 141 9.76 29.52 -4.99
CA GLY A 141 9.64 28.29 -5.74
C GLY A 141 9.55 27.04 -4.87
N ILE A 142 10.18 25.96 -5.35
CA ILE A 142 10.38 24.72 -4.58
C ILE A 142 11.16 24.98 -3.28
N GLY A 143 12.10 25.94 -3.29
CA GLY A 143 12.81 26.36 -2.08
C GLY A 143 11.89 27.03 -1.06
N GLY A 144 10.88 27.77 -1.53
CA GLY A 144 9.81 28.34 -0.71
C GLY A 144 8.99 27.26 0.01
N ILE A 145 8.60 26.19 -0.70
CA ILE A 145 7.91 25.02 -0.11
C ILE A 145 8.74 24.43 1.03
N TRP A 146 10.04 24.23 0.80
CA TRP A 146 10.95 23.70 1.82
C TRP A 146 11.04 24.60 3.05
N ARG A 147 11.18 25.91 2.85
CA ARG A 147 11.23 26.90 3.94
C ARG A 147 9.93 26.90 4.76
N ILE A 148 8.77 26.89 4.11
CA ILE A 148 7.46 26.85 4.79
C ILE A 148 7.32 25.55 5.60
N ALA A 149 7.74 24.41 5.03
CA ALA A 149 7.74 23.14 5.75
C ALA A 149 8.67 23.17 6.97
N GLN A 150 9.82 23.85 6.88
CA GLN A 150 10.75 24.04 7.99
C GLN A 150 10.12 24.89 9.10
N GLU A 151 9.52 26.03 8.76
CA GLU A 151 8.82 26.91 9.70
C GLU A 151 7.66 26.18 10.40
N GLY A 152 6.98 25.26 9.69
CA GLY A 152 5.93 24.41 10.23
C GLY A 152 6.41 23.13 10.94
N ASN A 153 7.69 22.99 11.28
CA ASN A 153 8.28 21.80 11.93
C ASN A 153 8.04 20.46 11.20
N ARG A 154 7.82 20.49 9.89
CA ARG A 154 7.56 19.29 9.06
C ARG A 154 8.84 18.64 8.51
N LEU A 155 9.99 19.24 8.78
CA LEU A 155 11.32 18.73 8.43
C LEU A 155 12.09 18.23 9.65
N ASP A 156 11.39 17.87 10.72
CA ASP A 156 12.01 17.38 11.94
C ASP A 156 12.40 15.90 11.82
N PHE A 157 13.70 15.62 11.97
CA PHE A 157 14.28 14.27 11.99
C PHE A 157 14.84 13.92 13.39
N SER A 158 14.51 14.68 14.43
CA SER A 158 15.11 14.52 15.76
C SER A 158 14.50 13.39 16.61
N ASN A 159 13.38 12.79 16.19
CA ASN A 159 12.65 11.82 17.00
C ASN A 159 13.31 10.43 17.02
N VAL A 160 14.29 10.27 17.92
CA VAL A 160 15.03 9.02 18.19
C VAL A 160 14.54 8.34 19.48
N SER A 161 13.22 8.32 19.72
CA SER A 161 12.66 7.63 20.89
C SER A 161 12.61 6.11 20.73
N LEU A 162 12.91 5.37 21.80
CA LEU A 162 12.73 3.91 21.90
C LEU A 162 11.34 3.52 22.44
N ASP A 163 10.49 4.49 22.74
CA ASP A 163 9.14 4.23 23.23
C ASP A 163 8.27 3.57 22.14
N PRO A 164 7.81 2.32 22.34
CA PRO A 164 7.03 1.59 21.35
C PRO A 164 5.61 2.16 21.16
N THR A 165 5.16 3.08 22.00
CA THR A 165 3.86 3.76 21.87
C THR A 165 3.90 4.90 20.84
N VAL A 166 5.09 5.40 20.50
CA VAL A 166 5.28 6.47 19.51
C VAL A 166 5.25 5.87 18.11
N GLN A 167 4.26 6.30 17.30
CA GLN A 167 4.02 5.70 15.98
C GLN A 167 5.22 5.82 15.03
N TYR A 168 5.85 6.99 14.97
CA TYR A 168 6.96 7.27 14.05
C TYR A 168 8.20 7.73 14.80
N THR A 169 9.17 6.83 14.88
CA THR A 169 10.53 7.08 15.37
C THR A 169 11.51 6.57 14.33
N TRP A 170 12.79 6.89 14.47
CA TRP A 170 13.82 6.29 13.61
C TRP A 170 13.76 4.77 13.64
N TRP A 171 13.53 4.17 14.82
CA TRP A 171 13.46 2.73 14.99
C TRP A 171 12.20 2.13 14.37
N SER A 172 11.04 2.74 14.58
CA SER A 172 9.79 2.21 14.00
C SER A 172 9.78 2.32 12.47
N LEU A 173 10.36 3.37 11.90
CA LEU A 173 10.47 3.54 10.44
C LEU A 173 11.55 2.67 9.82
N LEU A 174 12.74 2.56 10.43
CA LEU A 174 13.83 1.75 9.89
C LEU A 174 13.57 0.26 10.05
N ILE A 175 13.27 -0.19 11.27
CA ILE A 175 13.05 -1.61 11.57
C ILE A 175 11.65 -2.01 11.09
N GLY A 176 10.61 -1.31 11.53
CA GLY A 176 9.23 -1.63 11.14
C GLY A 176 9.00 -1.45 9.64
N GLY A 177 9.40 -0.31 9.07
CA GLY A 177 9.33 -0.08 7.63
C GLY A 177 10.21 -1.04 6.82
N GLY A 178 11.40 -1.37 7.33
CA GLY A 178 12.28 -2.38 6.74
C GLY A 178 11.66 -3.78 6.75
N SER A 179 11.03 -4.20 7.85
CA SER A 179 10.32 -5.48 7.96
C SER A 179 9.08 -5.53 7.05
N ILE A 180 8.32 -4.44 6.95
CA ILE A 180 7.19 -4.32 6.01
C ILE A 180 7.69 -4.48 4.57
N GLY A 181 8.73 -3.72 4.20
CA GLY A 181 9.33 -3.78 2.87
C GLY A 181 9.89 -5.16 2.56
N LEU A 182 10.58 -5.79 3.52
CA LEU A 182 11.15 -7.12 3.35
C LEU A 182 10.06 -8.16 3.17
N SER A 183 9.00 -8.13 3.99
CA SER A 183 7.84 -9.01 3.83
C SER A 183 7.20 -8.84 2.45
N TYR A 184 6.99 -7.59 2.02
CA TYR A 184 6.38 -7.29 0.73
C TYR A 184 7.22 -7.74 -0.47
N LEU A 185 8.54 -7.59 -0.43
CA LEU A 185 9.39 -7.94 -1.58
C LEU A 185 9.86 -9.39 -1.57
N ALA A 186 10.10 -9.96 -0.39
CA ALA A 186 10.70 -11.29 -0.26
C ALA A 186 9.67 -12.42 -0.36
N VAL A 187 8.50 -12.24 0.27
CA VAL A 187 7.58 -13.35 0.55
C VAL A 187 6.13 -13.03 0.22
N ASN A 188 5.85 -11.88 -0.39
CA ASN A 188 4.52 -11.60 -0.93
C ASN A 188 4.38 -12.24 -2.31
N GLN A 189 3.29 -12.98 -2.51
CA GLN A 189 3.00 -13.65 -3.78
C GLN A 189 3.07 -12.68 -4.97
N VAL A 190 2.57 -11.45 -4.86
CA VAL A 190 2.53 -10.48 -5.97
C VAL A 190 3.93 -10.16 -6.47
N GLN A 191 4.85 -9.85 -5.55
CA GLN A 191 6.20 -9.43 -5.93
C GLN A 191 7.05 -10.59 -6.39
N VAL A 192 7.01 -11.72 -5.69
CA VAL A 192 7.78 -12.91 -6.09
C VAL A 192 7.30 -13.40 -7.46
N GLN A 193 5.98 -13.42 -7.71
CA GLN A 193 5.44 -13.82 -9.01
C GLN A 193 5.94 -12.95 -10.15
N ARG A 194 6.05 -11.62 -9.95
CA ARG A 194 6.64 -10.70 -10.95
C ARG A 194 8.10 -11.02 -11.22
N LEU A 195 8.90 -11.22 -10.17
CA LEU A 195 10.33 -11.55 -10.30
C LEU A 195 10.53 -12.89 -11.03
N MET A 196 9.66 -13.87 -10.79
CA MET A 196 9.69 -15.18 -11.45
C MET A 196 9.29 -15.16 -12.94
N THR A 197 8.77 -14.03 -13.46
CA THR A 197 8.55 -13.86 -14.90
C THR A 197 9.84 -13.58 -15.69
N VAL A 198 10.92 -13.24 -14.98
CA VAL A 198 12.22 -12.92 -15.56
C VAL A 198 12.98 -14.21 -15.87
N LYS A 199 13.79 -14.21 -16.94
CA LYS A 199 14.47 -15.41 -17.45
C LYS A 199 15.36 -16.11 -16.43
N ASN A 200 16.19 -15.35 -15.70
CA ASN A 200 17.25 -15.88 -14.85
C ASN A 200 17.39 -15.05 -13.56
N VAL A 201 17.88 -15.68 -12.49
CA VAL A 201 18.13 -15.05 -11.17
C VAL A 201 18.96 -13.77 -11.32
N LYS A 202 20.06 -13.80 -12.07
CA LYS A 202 20.94 -12.62 -12.24
C LYS A 202 20.19 -11.39 -12.75
N VAL A 203 19.32 -11.58 -13.75
CA VAL A 203 18.54 -10.48 -14.34
C VAL A 203 17.48 -10.00 -13.34
N ALA A 204 16.84 -10.93 -12.62
CA ALA A 204 15.90 -10.59 -11.56
C ALA A 204 16.57 -9.83 -10.41
N THR A 205 17.80 -10.19 -10.03
CA THR A 205 18.61 -9.46 -9.04
C THR A 205 18.88 -8.03 -9.50
N TYR A 206 19.33 -7.81 -10.74
CA TYR A 206 19.55 -6.46 -11.26
C TYR A 206 18.24 -5.64 -11.31
N ALA A 207 17.13 -6.26 -11.75
CA ALA A 207 15.82 -5.59 -11.76
C ALA A 207 15.37 -5.19 -10.35
N LEU A 208 15.60 -6.06 -9.36
CA LEU A 208 15.28 -5.80 -7.96
C LEU A 208 16.13 -4.67 -7.38
N LEU A 209 17.45 -4.68 -7.61
CA LEU A 209 18.34 -3.61 -7.16
C LEU A 209 18.00 -2.26 -7.81
N LEU A 210 17.61 -2.24 -9.08
CA LEU A 210 17.14 -1.04 -9.76
C LEU A 210 15.80 -0.53 -9.20
N CYS A 211 14.94 -1.43 -8.71
CA CYS A 211 13.65 -1.07 -8.12
C CYS A 211 13.80 -0.19 -6.86
N GLY A 212 14.84 -0.40 -6.05
CA GLY A 212 15.09 0.34 -4.81
C GLY A 212 15.12 1.88 -5.01
N PRO A 213 16.01 2.40 -5.90
CA PRO A 213 16.04 3.82 -6.25
C PRO A 213 14.71 4.37 -6.79
N PHE A 214 13.97 3.61 -7.62
CA PHE A 214 12.67 4.05 -8.13
C PHE A 214 11.61 4.15 -7.03
N ILE A 215 11.56 3.20 -6.10
CA ILE A 215 10.68 3.25 -4.93
C ILE A 215 11.05 4.45 -4.06
N ALA A 216 12.34 4.69 -3.81
CA ALA A 216 12.81 5.84 -3.05
C ALA A 216 12.42 7.17 -3.72
N LEU A 217 12.57 7.28 -5.04
CA LEU A 217 12.18 8.46 -5.82
C LEU A 217 10.68 8.73 -5.73
N VAL A 218 9.84 7.73 -6.04
CA VAL A 218 8.37 7.87 -5.99
C VAL A 218 7.91 8.16 -4.56
N GLY A 219 8.49 7.51 -3.57
CA GLY A 219 8.20 7.74 -2.15
C GLY A 219 8.53 9.17 -1.73
N PHE A 220 9.72 9.67 -2.11
CA PHE A 220 10.11 11.05 -1.88
C PHE A 220 9.16 12.04 -2.57
N LEU A 221 8.84 11.85 -3.86
CA LEU A 221 7.89 12.71 -4.58
C LEU A 221 6.50 12.72 -3.92
N THR A 222 6.04 11.58 -3.42
CA THR A 222 4.75 11.47 -2.73
C THR A 222 4.74 12.24 -1.41
N CYS A 223 5.81 12.13 -0.62
CA CYS A 223 5.99 12.90 0.61
C CYS A 223 6.15 14.39 0.30
N PHE A 224 6.95 14.75 -0.69
CA PHE A 224 7.16 16.13 -1.09
C PHE A 224 5.86 16.78 -1.59
N THR A 225 5.02 16.04 -2.32
CA THR A 225 3.66 16.48 -2.67
C THR A 225 2.84 16.82 -1.42
N GLY A 226 2.98 16.07 -0.33
CA GLY A 226 2.36 16.39 0.96
C GLY A 226 2.86 17.71 1.55
N LEU A 227 4.16 18.00 1.44
CA LEU A 227 4.73 19.30 1.84
C LEU A 227 4.25 20.44 0.94
N SER A 228 4.17 20.22 -0.37
CA SER A 228 3.62 21.18 -1.31
C SER A 228 2.18 21.54 -0.94
N LEU A 229 1.34 20.56 -0.66
CA LEU A 229 -0.04 20.81 -0.25
C LEU A 229 -0.11 21.54 1.10
N TYR A 230 0.79 21.24 2.03
CA TYR A 230 0.91 22.01 3.28
C TYR A 230 1.23 23.47 3.00
N ALA A 231 2.22 23.74 2.14
CA ALA A 231 2.59 25.10 1.80
C ALA A 231 1.45 25.85 1.08
N ALA A 232 0.69 25.15 0.22
CA ALA A 232 -0.47 25.72 -0.48
C ALA A 232 -1.67 26.03 0.44
N TYR A 233 -1.83 25.29 1.53
CA TYR A 233 -2.91 25.43 2.52
C TYR A 233 -2.40 25.90 3.89
N ARG A 234 -1.25 26.59 3.94
CA ARG A 234 -0.61 27.02 5.19
C ARG A 234 -1.55 27.78 6.12
N GLU A 235 -2.33 28.69 5.54
CA GLU A 235 -3.20 29.63 6.26
C GLU A 235 -4.63 29.12 6.48
N CYS A 236 -5.06 28.12 5.72
CA CYS A 236 -6.42 27.58 5.81
C CYS A 236 -6.41 26.08 5.50
N ASP A 237 -6.31 25.28 6.55
CA ASP A 237 -6.38 23.83 6.48
C ASP A 237 -7.78 23.38 6.01
N PRO A 238 -7.88 22.59 4.94
CA PRO A 238 -9.18 22.19 4.36
C PRO A 238 -9.94 21.15 5.21
N VAL A 239 -9.26 20.40 6.08
CA VAL A 239 -9.90 19.41 6.98
C VAL A 239 -10.51 20.12 8.18
N VAL A 240 -9.72 20.95 8.88
CA VAL A 240 -10.16 21.69 10.07
C VAL A 240 -11.22 22.72 9.72
N SER A 241 -11.11 23.37 8.55
CA SER A 241 -12.16 24.25 8.01
C SER A 241 -13.40 23.52 7.50
N ARG A 242 -13.45 22.18 7.59
CA ARG A 242 -14.56 21.29 7.19
C ARG A 242 -14.91 21.34 5.70
N LYS A 243 -13.98 21.79 4.84
CA LYS A 243 -14.13 21.65 3.39
C LYS A 243 -14.01 20.19 2.95
N ILE A 244 -13.18 19.41 3.64
CA ILE A 244 -13.04 17.97 3.47
C ILE A 244 -13.06 17.25 4.82
N THR A 245 -13.36 15.95 4.81
CA THR A 245 -13.52 15.16 6.04
C THR A 245 -12.26 14.39 6.46
N THR A 246 -11.29 14.20 5.55
CA THR A 246 -10.07 13.43 5.81
C THR A 246 -8.92 13.93 4.96
N TYR A 247 -7.69 13.84 5.49
CA TYR A 247 -6.45 14.14 4.78
C TYR A 247 -6.21 13.21 3.57
N ASP A 248 -6.88 12.05 3.48
CA ASP A 248 -6.83 11.19 2.30
C ASP A 248 -7.49 11.84 1.07
N LYS A 249 -8.39 12.81 1.26
CA LYS A 249 -9.02 13.59 0.17
C LYS A 249 -8.20 14.80 -0.27
N LEU A 250 -7.05 15.07 0.34
CA LEU A 250 -6.31 16.32 0.15
C LEU A 250 -5.83 16.52 -1.30
N VAL A 251 -5.20 15.50 -1.89
CA VAL A 251 -4.73 15.56 -3.29
C VAL A 251 -5.91 15.71 -4.27
N PRO A 252 -6.97 14.88 -4.20
CA PRO A 252 -8.18 15.09 -5.00
C PRO A 252 -8.81 16.48 -4.86
N PHE A 253 -8.89 16.98 -3.63
CA PHE A 253 -9.51 18.27 -3.33
C PHE A 253 -8.72 19.41 -3.94
N PHE A 254 -7.39 19.44 -3.74
CA PHE A 254 -6.51 20.42 -4.36
C PHE A 254 -6.62 20.41 -5.89
N THR A 255 -6.65 19.21 -6.46
CA THR A 255 -6.76 19.01 -7.90
C THR A 255 -8.06 19.62 -8.43
N ALA A 256 -9.19 19.32 -7.79
CA ALA A 256 -10.50 19.83 -8.21
C ALA A 256 -10.67 21.34 -7.97
N GLU A 257 -10.07 21.89 -6.90
CA GLU A 257 -10.23 23.30 -6.51
C GLU A 257 -9.34 24.24 -7.32
N ARG A 258 -8.09 23.84 -7.62
CA ARG A 258 -7.06 24.77 -8.13
C ARG A 258 -6.58 24.52 -9.56
N LEU A 259 -6.85 23.35 -10.14
CA LEU A 259 -6.27 22.99 -11.43
C LEU A 259 -7.24 23.16 -12.60
N SER A 260 -6.69 23.45 -13.78
CA SER A 260 -7.46 23.50 -15.02
C SER A 260 -7.94 22.09 -15.43
N PRO A 261 -9.04 21.96 -16.20
CA PRO A 261 -9.64 20.65 -16.50
C PRO A 261 -8.68 19.61 -17.10
N GLY A 262 -7.73 20.04 -17.94
CA GLY A 262 -6.73 19.14 -18.52
C GLY A 262 -5.74 18.58 -17.49
N LEU A 263 -5.33 19.42 -16.53
CA LEU A 263 -4.45 19.00 -15.42
C LEU A 263 -5.20 18.13 -14.42
N VAL A 264 -6.48 18.42 -14.14
CA VAL A 264 -7.35 17.54 -13.34
C VAL A 264 -7.36 16.12 -13.91
N GLY A 265 -7.61 16.00 -15.22
CA GLY A 265 -7.59 14.70 -15.91
C GLY A 265 -6.24 13.98 -15.78
N LEU A 266 -5.12 14.70 -15.90
CA LEU A 266 -3.78 14.14 -15.73
C LEU A 266 -3.55 13.58 -14.31
N ILE A 267 -3.89 14.35 -13.28
CA ILE A 267 -3.69 13.92 -11.89
C ILE A 267 -4.60 12.74 -11.53
N VAL A 268 -5.89 12.80 -11.87
CA VAL A 268 -6.84 11.71 -11.63
C VAL A 268 -6.39 10.43 -12.34
N SER A 269 -5.92 10.54 -13.58
CA SER A 269 -5.38 9.39 -14.33
C SER A 269 -4.14 8.81 -13.65
N GLY A 270 -3.26 9.64 -13.10
CA GLY A 270 -2.10 9.20 -12.31
C GLY A 270 -2.49 8.43 -11.04
N ILE A 271 -3.46 8.95 -10.27
CA ILE A 271 -3.99 8.28 -9.07
C ILE A 271 -4.62 6.93 -9.45
N PHE A 272 -5.43 6.90 -10.50
CA PHE A 272 -6.08 5.67 -10.96
C PHE A 272 -5.05 4.65 -11.46
N SER A 273 -4.02 5.10 -12.16
CA SER A 273 -2.93 4.25 -12.64
C SER A 273 -2.16 3.58 -11.51
N ALA A 274 -1.86 4.32 -10.43
CA ALA A 274 -1.20 3.77 -9.25
C ALA A 274 -2.04 2.68 -8.56
N SER A 275 -3.34 2.92 -8.38
CA SER A 275 -4.23 1.93 -7.77
C SER A 275 -4.51 0.74 -8.68
N LEU A 276 -4.75 0.98 -9.98
CA LEU A 276 -5.09 -0.08 -10.94
C LEU A 276 -3.93 -1.07 -11.13
N SER A 277 -2.69 -0.59 -11.26
CA SER A 277 -1.49 -1.45 -11.34
C SER A 277 -1.38 -2.37 -10.12
N THR A 278 -1.64 -1.83 -8.93
CA THR A 278 -1.52 -2.57 -7.66
C THR A 278 -2.67 -3.58 -7.50
N ILE A 279 -3.91 -3.14 -7.70
CA ILE A 279 -5.11 -4.00 -7.55
C ILE A 279 -5.11 -5.11 -8.58
N SER A 280 -4.74 -4.82 -9.83
CA SER A 280 -4.68 -5.85 -10.87
C SER A 280 -3.65 -6.92 -10.57
N ALA A 281 -2.48 -6.54 -10.07
CA ALA A 281 -1.46 -7.50 -9.67
C ALA A 281 -1.91 -8.36 -8.48
N MET A 282 -2.52 -7.74 -7.45
CA MET A 282 -3.09 -8.46 -6.31
C MET A 282 -4.20 -9.43 -6.73
N MET A 283 -5.11 -9.03 -7.62
CA MET A 283 -6.18 -9.90 -8.13
C MET A 283 -5.64 -11.13 -8.88
N ASN A 284 -4.63 -10.92 -9.75
CA ASN A 284 -4.00 -12.01 -10.48
C ASN A 284 -3.28 -12.98 -9.54
N SER A 285 -2.59 -12.46 -8.52
CA SER A 285 -1.93 -13.30 -7.51
C SER A 285 -2.91 -14.05 -6.61
N LEU A 286 -4.00 -13.41 -6.19
CA LEU A 286 -5.08 -14.08 -5.43
C LEU A 286 -5.72 -15.20 -6.26
N ALA A 287 -5.99 -14.97 -7.54
CA ALA A 287 -6.52 -15.99 -8.43
C ALA A 287 -5.54 -17.15 -8.63
N ALA A 288 -4.24 -16.86 -8.77
CA ALA A 288 -3.19 -17.88 -8.87
C ALA A 288 -3.08 -18.72 -7.58
N VAL A 289 -3.08 -18.09 -6.40
CA VAL A 289 -3.03 -18.77 -5.10
C VAL A 289 -4.28 -19.63 -4.89
N ALA A 290 -5.48 -19.08 -5.15
CA ALA A 290 -6.72 -19.83 -5.07
C ALA A 290 -6.71 -21.08 -5.99
N LEU A 291 -6.20 -20.93 -7.21
CA LEU A 291 -6.12 -22.03 -8.17
C LEU A 291 -5.11 -23.11 -7.74
N GLU A 292 -3.88 -22.72 -7.40
CA GLU A 292 -2.78 -23.65 -7.12
C GLU A 292 -2.85 -24.29 -5.73
N ASP A 293 -3.29 -23.55 -4.71
CA ASP A 293 -3.27 -24.02 -3.32
C ASP A 293 -4.58 -24.69 -2.90
N TYR A 294 -5.71 -24.36 -3.55
CA TYR A 294 -7.03 -24.86 -3.12
C TYR A 294 -7.74 -25.64 -4.22
N VAL A 295 -7.92 -25.07 -5.42
CA VAL A 295 -8.74 -25.70 -6.46
C VAL A 295 -8.07 -26.94 -7.05
N LYS A 296 -6.82 -26.84 -7.50
CA LYS A 296 -6.09 -27.96 -8.12
C LYS A 296 -5.87 -29.12 -7.12
N PRO A 297 -5.42 -28.87 -5.87
CA PRO A 297 -5.26 -29.96 -4.89
C PRO A 297 -6.59 -30.66 -4.58
N LEU A 298 -7.69 -29.92 -4.47
CA LEU A 298 -9.01 -30.50 -4.25
C LEU A 298 -9.44 -31.38 -5.44
N HIS A 299 -9.26 -30.94 -6.68
CA HIS A 299 -9.61 -31.73 -7.86
C HIS A 299 -8.72 -32.95 -8.05
N ARG A 300 -7.43 -32.86 -7.73
CA ARG A 300 -6.53 -34.02 -7.70
C ARG A 300 -7.00 -35.08 -6.72
N LYS A 301 -7.52 -34.67 -5.55
CA LYS A 301 -8.14 -35.59 -4.58
C LYS A 301 -9.36 -36.32 -5.14
N PHE A 302 -10.09 -35.70 -6.08
CA PHE A 302 -11.22 -36.32 -6.80
C PHE A 302 -10.81 -37.00 -8.12
N GLY A 303 -9.50 -37.13 -8.41
CA GLY A 303 -9.00 -37.82 -9.61
C GLY A 303 -9.24 -37.08 -10.93
N VAL A 304 -9.45 -35.76 -10.90
CA VAL A 304 -9.74 -34.96 -12.10
C VAL A 304 -8.51 -34.20 -12.57
N ASP A 305 -8.06 -34.48 -13.79
CA ASP A 305 -6.97 -33.71 -14.42
C ASP A 305 -7.42 -32.30 -14.80
N PHE A 306 -6.58 -31.32 -14.44
CA PHE A 306 -6.85 -29.90 -14.65
C PHE A 306 -6.15 -29.42 -15.94
N SER A 307 -6.88 -29.48 -17.06
CA SER A 307 -6.41 -28.93 -18.35
C SER A 307 -6.15 -27.41 -18.25
N ASP A 308 -5.15 -26.90 -18.98
CA ASP A 308 -4.81 -25.48 -19.06
C ASP A 308 -6.00 -24.58 -19.41
N LYS A 309 -6.91 -25.04 -20.29
CA LYS A 309 -8.13 -24.29 -20.64
C LYS A 309 -9.06 -24.12 -19.44
N LYS A 310 -9.23 -25.18 -18.63
CA LYS A 310 -10.01 -25.14 -17.38
C LYS A 310 -9.32 -24.28 -16.33
N ALA A 311 -7.99 -24.37 -16.22
CA ALA A 311 -7.19 -23.52 -15.33
C ALA A 311 -7.39 -22.02 -15.62
N ILE A 312 -7.32 -21.63 -16.89
CA ILE A 312 -7.53 -20.23 -17.31
C ILE A 312 -8.97 -19.78 -17.03
N PHE A 313 -9.97 -20.59 -17.37
CA PHE A 313 -11.38 -20.25 -17.13
C PHE A 313 -11.65 -20.08 -15.63
N THR A 314 -11.18 -21.01 -14.80
CA THR A 314 -11.33 -20.97 -13.35
C THR A 314 -10.59 -19.78 -12.75
N ALA A 315 -9.37 -19.47 -13.20
CA ALA A 315 -8.64 -18.29 -12.74
C ALA A 315 -9.42 -17.01 -13.03
N LYS A 316 -10.02 -16.87 -14.23
CA LYS A 316 -10.87 -15.73 -14.56
C LYS A 316 -12.11 -15.64 -13.68
N ALA A 317 -12.77 -16.77 -13.40
CA ALA A 317 -13.91 -16.81 -12.49
C ALA A 317 -13.52 -16.40 -11.06
N LEU A 318 -12.38 -16.88 -10.57
CA LEU A 318 -11.83 -16.50 -9.27
C LEU A 318 -11.51 -15.00 -9.21
N THR A 319 -10.95 -14.42 -10.27
CA THR A 319 -10.72 -12.98 -10.36
C THR A 319 -12.02 -12.17 -10.22
N ILE A 320 -13.10 -12.61 -10.87
CA ILE A 320 -14.42 -11.95 -10.74
C ILE A 320 -14.93 -12.05 -9.30
N VAL A 321 -14.85 -13.22 -8.68
CA VAL A 321 -15.26 -13.42 -7.27
C VAL A 321 -14.44 -12.52 -6.34
N ASN A 322 -13.12 -12.48 -6.52
CA ASN A 322 -12.23 -11.59 -5.77
C ASN A 322 -12.58 -10.11 -5.98
N GLY A 323 -13.01 -9.73 -7.19
CA GLY A 323 -13.51 -8.38 -7.50
C GLY A 323 -14.77 -8.00 -6.74
N VAL A 324 -15.72 -8.91 -6.63
CA VAL A 324 -16.93 -8.72 -5.82
C VAL A 324 -16.58 -8.58 -4.34
N ILE A 325 -15.67 -9.42 -3.81
CA ILE A 325 -15.21 -9.31 -2.42
C ILE A 325 -14.49 -7.99 -2.18
N CYS A 326 -13.60 -7.58 -3.09
CA CYS A 326 -12.88 -6.30 -3.05
C CYS A 326 -13.84 -5.11 -3.00
N LEU A 327 -14.94 -5.14 -3.77
CA LEU A 327 -16.00 -4.12 -3.70
C LEU A 327 -16.59 -4.00 -2.29
N PHE A 328 -16.95 -5.12 -1.66
CA PHE A 328 -17.48 -5.11 -0.28
C PHE A 328 -16.44 -4.58 0.73
N LEU A 329 -15.18 -4.98 0.59
CA LEU A 329 -14.11 -4.51 1.46
C LEU A 329 -13.79 -3.02 1.27
N ALA A 330 -13.92 -2.49 0.06
CA ALA A 330 -13.77 -1.05 -0.19
C ALA A 330 -14.89 -0.23 0.44
N LEU A 331 -16.12 -0.76 0.48
CA LEU A 331 -17.22 -0.15 1.22
C LEU A 331 -16.97 -0.13 2.73
N LEU A 332 -16.33 -1.17 3.28
CA LEU A 332 -15.89 -1.18 4.67
C LEU A 332 -14.74 -0.19 4.92
N ALA A 333 -13.78 -0.10 4.01
CA ALA A 333 -12.64 0.83 4.09
C ALA A 333 -13.09 2.30 4.20
N LYS A 334 -14.26 2.66 3.65
CA LYS A 334 -14.87 3.99 3.83
C LYS A 334 -15.10 4.36 5.29
N THR A 335 -15.43 3.39 6.13
CA THR A 335 -15.70 3.59 7.56
C THR A 335 -14.44 3.52 8.41
N MET A 336 -13.32 3.13 7.80
CA MET A 336 -12.04 3.09 8.47
C MET A 336 -11.44 4.50 8.53
N GLY A 337 -10.54 4.72 9.49
CA GLY A 337 -9.79 5.96 9.60
C GLY A 337 -8.80 6.13 8.43
N ARG A 338 -7.60 6.59 8.75
CA ARG A 338 -6.57 6.90 7.74
C ARG A 338 -6.12 5.64 7.01
N LEU A 339 -6.18 5.67 5.68
CA LEU A 339 -5.99 4.48 4.85
C LEU A 339 -4.60 3.86 5.00
N ILE A 340 -3.55 4.70 5.10
CA ILE A 340 -2.19 4.16 5.27
C ILE A 340 -2.02 3.44 6.61
N ALA A 341 -2.65 3.95 7.68
CA ALA A 341 -2.46 3.41 9.02
C ALA A 341 -3.10 2.02 9.10
N VAL A 342 -4.26 1.87 8.47
CA VAL A 342 -4.94 0.59 8.29
C VAL A 342 -4.09 -0.35 7.44
N ALA A 343 -3.57 0.11 6.29
CA ALA A 343 -2.74 -0.71 5.42
C ALA A 343 -1.48 -1.23 6.11
N PHE A 344 -0.74 -0.37 6.82
CA PHE A 344 0.43 -0.79 7.59
C PHE A 344 0.08 -1.71 8.76
N SER A 345 -1.08 -1.53 9.40
CA SER A 345 -1.53 -2.42 10.47
C SER A 345 -1.86 -3.81 9.94
N ILE A 346 -2.54 -3.91 8.80
CA ILE A 346 -2.84 -5.20 8.14
C ILE A 346 -1.54 -5.90 7.73
N HIS A 347 -0.66 -5.17 7.02
CA HIS A 347 0.60 -5.70 6.51
C HIS A 347 1.54 -6.14 7.65
N GLY A 348 1.65 -5.32 8.70
CA GLY A 348 2.45 -5.67 9.88
C GLY A 348 1.87 -6.87 10.64
N ALA A 349 0.54 -6.94 10.79
CA ALA A 349 -0.10 -7.96 11.59
C ALA A 349 -0.06 -9.35 10.97
N ILE A 350 -0.16 -9.45 9.64
CA ILE A 350 -0.24 -10.72 8.92
C ILE A 350 1.06 -11.00 8.15
N GLY A 351 1.58 -10.01 7.42
CA GLY A 351 2.81 -10.14 6.65
C GLY A 351 4.06 -10.35 7.52
N GLY A 352 4.08 -9.85 8.75
CA GLY A 352 5.16 -10.10 9.73
C GLY A 352 5.31 -11.59 10.09
N PRO A 353 4.27 -12.25 10.61
CA PRO A 353 4.26 -13.69 10.82
C PRO A 353 4.62 -14.50 9.57
N ILE A 354 4.08 -14.16 8.40
CA ILE A 354 4.39 -14.84 7.14
C ILE A 354 5.90 -14.76 6.83
N LEU A 355 6.48 -13.56 6.92
CA LEU A 355 7.92 -13.37 6.75
C LEU A 355 8.70 -14.26 7.71
N GLY A 356 8.34 -14.26 8.99
CA GLY A 356 8.98 -15.10 10.00
C GLY A 356 9.01 -16.59 9.63
N ILE A 357 7.92 -17.12 9.08
CA ILE A 357 7.83 -18.54 8.68
C ILE A 357 8.73 -18.85 7.48
N PHE A 358 8.74 -17.99 6.46
CA PHE A 358 9.64 -18.17 5.32
C PHE A 358 11.12 -18.05 5.72
N THR A 359 11.47 -17.04 6.53
CA THR A 359 12.82 -16.89 7.06
C THR A 359 13.24 -18.10 7.88
N LEU A 360 12.36 -18.59 8.77
CA LEU A 360 12.62 -19.79 9.57
C LEU A 360 12.86 -21.02 8.68
N GLY A 361 12.04 -21.22 7.66
CA GLY A 361 12.20 -22.34 6.73
C GLY A 361 13.51 -22.30 5.94
N MET A 362 13.99 -21.11 5.58
CA MET A 362 15.20 -20.91 4.78
C MET A 362 16.50 -20.95 5.60
N VAL A 363 16.45 -20.54 6.87
CA VAL A 363 17.66 -20.37 7.70
C VAL A 363 17.80 -21.48 8.75
N CYS A 364 16.71 -22.10 9.20
CA CYS A 364 16.72 -23.08 10.28
C CYS A 364 16.37 -24.48 9.78
N GLU A 365 17.34 -25.39 9.80
CA GLU A 365 17.13 -26.79 9.38
C GLU A 365 16.36 -27.61 10.43
N SER A 366 16.47 -27.27 11.72
CA SER A 366 15.83 -28.02 12.82
C SER A 366 14.34 -27.73 13.01
N ALA A 367 13.78 -26.74 12.32
CA ALA A 367 12.37 -26.39 12.42
C ALA A 367 11.47 -27.51 11.85
N ASN A 368 10.42 -27.87 12.60
CA ASN A 368 9.42 -28.87 12.21
C ASN A 368 8.03 -28.23 11.95
N GLU A 369 7.13 -28.96 11.29
CA GLU A 369 5.82 -28.42 10.87
C GLU A 369 4.96 -27.97 12.06
N ILE A 370 4.85 -28.80 13.12
CA ILE A 370 3.98 -28.53 14.27
C ILE A 370 4.43 -27.27 15.01
N GLY A 371 5.73 -27.15 15.32
CA GLY A 371 6.29 -25.98 16.00
C GLY A 371 6.13 -24.72 15.17
N THR A 372 6.25 -24.83 13.84
CA THR A 372 6.07 -23.72 12.90
C THR A 372 4.62 -23.25 12.84
N ILE A 373 3.65 -24.18 12.84
CA ILE A 373 2.21 -23.86 12.92
C ILE A 373 1.86 -23.15 14.23
N ILE A 374 2.32 -23.69 15.37
CA ILE A 374 2.07 -23.08 16.69
C ILE A 374 2.69 -21.68 16.75
N GLY A 375 3.92 -21.52 16.25
CA GLY A 375 4.58 -20.23 16.15
C GLY A 375 3.80 -19.23 15.31
N MET A 376 3.29 -19.66 14.15
CA MET A 376 2.47 -18.82 13.27
C MET A 376 1.17 -18.36 13.95
N ILE A 377 0.41 -19.28 14.55
CA ILE A 377 -0.86 -18.96 15.20
C ILE A 377 -0.62 -18.00 16.37
N THR A 378 0.39 -18.27 17.18
CA THR A 378 0.75 -17.41 18.32
C THR A 378 1.17 -16.02 17.84
N ALA A 379 1.99 -15.94 16.78
CA ALA A 379 2.41 -14.68 16.20
C ALA A 379 1.22 -13.90 15.62
N LEU A 380 0.31 -14.55 14.89
CA LEU A 380 -0.91 -13.91 14.38
C LEU A 380 -1.77 -13.34 15.51
N ILE A 381 -2.01 -14.10 16.58
CA ILE A 381 -2.80 -13.64 17.73
C ILE A 381 -2.14 -12.40 18.36
N VAL A 382 -0.85 -12.46 18.67
CA VAL A 382 -0.11 -11.36 19.30
C VAL A 382 -0.09 -10.13 18.39
N CYS A 383 0.20 -10.31 17.10
CA CYS A 383 0.28 -9.21 16.14
C CYS A 383 -1.09 -8.58 15.85
N LEU A 384 -2.17 -9.37 15.74
CA LEU A 384 -3.53 -8.85 15.59
C LEU A 384 -3.98 -8.09 16.85
N TRP A 385 -3.65 -8.61 18.03
CA TRP A 385 -3.90 -7.91 19.28
C TRP A 385 -3.09 -6.61 19.39
N ALA A 386 -1.82 -6.58 18.97
CA ALA A 386 -1.03 -5.35 18.94
C ALA A 386 -1.57 -4.33 17.89
N ALA A 387 -2.10 -4.83 16.77
CA ALA A 387 -2.65 -3.99 15.72
C ALA A 387 -4.01 -3.37 16.11
N PHE A 388 -4.90 -4.15 16.73
CA PHE A 388 -6.32 -3.81 16.92
C PHE A 388 -6.84 -3.91 18.38
N GLY A 389 -6.05 -4.43 19.31
CA GLY A 389 -6.52 -4.95 20.61
C GLY A 389 -6.78 -3.92 21.71
N TYR A 390 -6.41 -2.64 21.56
CA TYR A 390 -6.74 -1.56 22.51
C TYR A 390 -6.77 -0.18 21.81
N PRO A 391 -7.52 0.81 22.33
CA PRO A 391 -7.46 2.18 21.84
C PRO A 391 -6.04 2.71 21.99
N LYS A 392 -5.39 2.98 20.87
CA LYS A 392 -4.05 3.56 20.84
C LYS A 392 -4.12 5.03 21.25
N PRO A 393 -3.12 5.56 21.97
CA PRO A 393 -3.05 6.99 22.21
C PRO A 393 -3.13 7.74 20.88
N SER A 394 -3.85 8.87 20.88
CA SER A 394 -3.93 9.73 19.70
C SER A 394 -2.53 10.16 19.32
N VAL A 395 -2.12 9.81 18.10
CA VAL A 395 -0.78 10.13 17.63
C VAL A 395 -0.74 11.62 17.31
N PRO A 396 0.16 12.39 17.94
CA PRO A 396 0.16 13.84 17.81
C PRO A 396 0.32 14.27 16.36
N GLU A 397 -0.48 15.25 15.97
CA GLU A 397 -0.43 15.90 14.66
C GLU A 397 0.31 17.24 14.80
N LEU A 398 1.06 17.62 13.76
CA LEU A 398 1.70 18.93 13.72
C LEU A 398 0.64 20.02 13.54
N PRO A 399 0.83 21.20 14.16
CA PRO A 399 -0.16 22.27 14.10
C PRO A 399 -0.45 22.72 12.66
N VAL A 400 -1.71 23.10 12.43
CA VAL A 400 -2.25 23.63 11.18
C VAL A 400 -3.00 24.93 11.48
N SER A 401 -3.12 25.83 10.50
CA SER A 401 -3.78 27.14 10.68
C SER A 401 -5.15 27.18 9.99
N ILE A 402 -6.05 27.95 10.57
CA ILE A 402 -7.34 28.36 9.99
C ILE A 402 -7.50 29.87 9.91
N GLU A 403 -6.46 30.65 10.22
CA GLU A 403 -6.52 32.11 10.33
C GLU A 403 -6.94 32.78 9.02
N GLY A 404 -6.49 32.25 7.89
CA GLY A 404 -6.81 32.73 6.54
C GLY A 404 -8.11 32.16 5.95
N CYS A 405 -8.91 31.41 6.69
CA CYS A 405 -10.18 30.89 6.18
C CYS A 405 -11.27 31.97 6.10
N ALA A 406 -12.21 31.89 5.15
CA ALA A 406 -13.30 32.88 5.06
C ALA A 406 -14.20 32.94 6.32
N ASN A 407 -14.23 31.86 7.11
CA ASN A 407 -15.03 31.71 8.32
C ASN A 407 -14.19 31.54 9.61
N SER A 408 -12.94 32.04 9.65
CA SER A 408 -11.97 31.79 10.74
C SER A 408 -12.57 32.02 12.13
N THR A 409 -13.29 33.14 12.32
CA THR A 409 -13.88 33.49 13.62
C THR A 409 -14.91 32.45 14.09
N ALA A 410 -15.82 32.01 13.21
CA ALA A 410 -16.83 31.01 13.56
C ALA A 410 -16.22 29.63 13.81
N LEU A 411 -15.16 29.28 13.08
CA LEU A 411 -14.43 28.02 13.26
C LEU A 411 -13.67 27.99 14.59
N MET A 412 -12.95 29.07 14.93
CA MET A 412 -12.24 29.19 16.21
C MET A 412 -13.20 29.12 17.41
N PHE A 413 -14.35 29.79 17.34
CA PHE A 413 -15.38 29.70 18.39
C PHE A 413 -15.93 28.25 18.54
N ALA A 414 -16.14 27.54 17.44
CA ALA A 414 -16.61 26.15 17.49
C ALA A 414 -15.56 25.19 18.10
N GLU A 415 -14.29 25.40 17.80
CA GLU A 415 -13.18 24.61 18.36
C GLU A 415 -13.04 24.83 19.88
N GLN A 416 -13.16 26.08 20.33
CA GLN A 416 -13.09 26.44 21.75
C GLN A 416 -14.27 25.89 22.58
N ILE A 417 -15.44 25.72 21.98
CA ILE A 417 -16.60 25.06 22.61
C ILE A 417 -16.38 23.55 22.73
N MET A 418 -15.74 22.92 21.75
CA MET A 418 -15.46 21.48 21.75
C MET A 418 -14.34 21.10 22.72
N LEU A 419 -13.34 21.97 22.92
CA LEU A 419 -12.26 21.77 23.89
C LEU A 419 -12.71 21.96 25.36
N ASN A 420 -13.83 22.65 25.60
CA ASN A 420 -14.42 22.88 26.92
C ASN A 420 -15.51 21.84 27.30
N ARG A 421 -15.68 20.78 26.50
CA ARG A 421 -16.57 19.64 26.76
C ARG A 421 -15.75 18.38 26.94
#